data_AF-A0A1I6Q1K4-F1
#
_entry.id   AF-A0A1I6Q1K4-F1
#
_cell.length_a   1.000
_cell.length_b   1.000
_cell.length_c   1.000
_cell.angle_alpha   90.00
_cell.angle_beta   90.00
_cell.angle_gamma   90.00
#
_symmetry.space_group_name_H-M   'P 1'
#
loop_
_entity.id
_entity.type
_entity.pdbx_description
1 polymer ?
#
loop_
_entity_poly.entity_id
_entity_poly.type
_entity_poly.pdbx_seq_one_letter_code
_entity_poly.pdbx_strand_id
1 'polypeptide(L)'
;MIDNHLLILFGKLIEMPKFTLTGLSHVIEIERSEVERQIHQLNNYLRHHNFPLIELVGDTYIVPTRLQEETKFVSQLYKNLQIVFTEEERQQVIYLIAFMRKTELSNFHYQELLQVSKNTVLTDIKKVREYCHVFDLSFSYTRKDGYHIEGTELNTRKMAFDLISKMLGQTNGTWILEYVASYWDETLDMKAVVQLMKTEAKQKHISIVESRINEIAYLIELIRIRHKPIKVNLKPYKALISKEMLVYQYSYDVLHKWLLDINNSEVYVLSSLLLSIIEGEDVTRQHGELYEVTKRVVDTMEALSLVSFQEKDTLVTSLYTHLVPAYYRVTFDWPFRNDLTEVIKAENEELFRIVNRALDPFRECVNHPISDDEIAYIVIHFGG
;
A
#
# COMPACT_ATOMS: atom_id res chain seq x y z
N MET A 1 -5.68 15.25 27.04
CA MET A 1 -4.47 14.86 26.31
C MET A 1 -4.97 14.08 25.13
N ILE A 2 -4.64 14.48 23.91
CA ILE A 2 -5.15 13.81 22.72
C ILE A 2 -4.15 12.72 22.34
N ASP A 3 -4.64 11.48 22.23
CA ASP A 3 -3.85 10.29 21.89
C ASP A 3 -4.21 9.78 20.48
N ASN A 4 -3.52 8.74 20.02
CA ASN A 4 -3.74 8.12 18.71
C ASN A 4 -5.15 7.53 18.53
N HIS A 5 -5.82 7.13 19.61
CA HIS A 5 -7.18 6.60 19.51
C HIS A 5 -8.18 7.72 19.16
N LEU A 6 -7.98 8.93 19.70
CA LEU A 6 -8.81 10.08 19.35
C LEU A 6 -8.67 10.49 17.87
N LEU A 7 -7.54 10.17 17.23
CA LEU A 7 -7.30 10.36 15.81
C LEU A 7 -7.98 9.31 14.93
N ILE A 8 -7.89 8.03 15.32
CA ILE A 8 -8.63 6.95 14.65
C ILE A 8 -10.12 7.26 14.70
N LEU A 9 -10.60 7.67 15.88
CA LEU A 9 -11.95 8.18 16.06
C LEU A 9 -12.19 9.32 15.07
N PHE A 10 -11.40 10.39 15.09
CA PHE A 10 -11.61 11.53 14.21
C PHE A 10 -11.59 11.20 12.70
N GLY A 11 -10.65 10.39 12.22
CA GLY A 11 -10.62 9.92 10.84
C GLY A 11 -11.90 9.17 10.47
N LYS A 12 -12.36 8.27 11.34
CA LYS A 12 -13.61 7.53 11.14
C LYS A 12 -14.85 8.41 11.23
N LEU A 13 -14.82 9.45 12.06
CA LEU A 13 -15.88 10.46 12.14
C LEU A 13 -16.02 11.25 10.82
N ILE A 14 -14.92 11.54 10.12
CA ILE A 14 -14.97 12.19 8.80
C ILE A 14 -15.54 11.22 7.75
N GLU A 15 -15.11 9.96 7.74
CA GLU A 15 -15.61 8.94 6.81
C GLU A 15 -17.10 8.61 7.03
N MET A 16 -17.53 8.61 8.30
CA MET A 16 -18.89 8.30 8.72
C MET A 16 -19.50 9.50 9.47
N PRO A 17 -19.98 10.53 8.76
CA PRO A 17 -20.43 11.77 9.38
C PRO A 17 -21.72 11.64 10.22
N LYS A 18 -22.35 10.45 10.19
CA LYS A 18 -23.49 10.07 11.03
C LYS A 18 -23.28 8.64 11.54
N PHE A 19 -23.34 8.44 12.85
CA PHE A 19 -23.08 7.13 13.46
C PHE A 19 -23.76 7.00 14.82
N THR A 20 -23.97 5.76 15.25
CA THR A 20 -24.37 5.43 16.63
C THR A 20 -23.13 5.01 17.43
N LEU A 21 -23.18 5.14 18.77
CA LEU A 21 -22.08 4.65 19.63
C LEU A 21 -21.77 3.18 19.37
N THR A 22 -22.82 2.37 19.21
CA THR A 22 -22.69 0.95 18.89
C THR A 22 -21.99 0.71 17.56
N GLY A 23 -22.40 1.44 16.52
CA GLY A 23 -21.82 1.30 15.18
C GLY A 23 -20.34 1.68 15.18
N LEU A 24 -20.01 2.82 15.79
CA LEU A 24 -18.62 3.29 15.82
C LEU A 24 -17.72 2.42 16.69
N SER A 25 -18.20 1.97 17.84
CA SER A 25 -17.49 1.02 18.73
C SER A 25 -17.08 -0.26 17.99
N HIS A 26 -17.95 -0.79 17.12
CA HIS A 26 -17.63 -1.96 16.31
C HIS A 26 -16.60 -1.66 15.22
N VAL A 27 -16.68 -0.49 14.58
CA VAL A 27 -15.78 -0.08 13.50
C VAL A 27 -14.36 0.18 13.99
N ILE A 28 -14.19 0.73 15.18
CA ILE A 28 -12.87 1.06 15.74
C ILE A 28 -12.39 0.07 16.81
N GLU A 29 -13.16 -1.00 17.04
CA GLU A 29 -12.83 -2.11 17.94
C GLU A 29 -12.51 -1.67 19.39
N ILE A 30 -13.25 -0.68 19.93
CA ILE A 30 -13.13 -0.25 21.33
C ILE A 30 -14.48 -0.22 22.05
N GLU A 31 -14.46 -0.30 23.37
CA GLU A 31 -15.66 -0.25 24.22
C GLU A 31 -16.46 1.04 24.05
N ARG A 32 -17.80 0.96 24.10
CA ARG A 32 -18.69 2.13 23.90
C ARG A 32 -18.38 3.30 24.84
N SER A 33 -18.07 3.00 26.10
CA SER A 33 -17.70 4.00 27.10
C SER A 33 -16.41 4.74 26.74
N GLU A 34 -15.50 4.06 26.06
CA GLU A 34 -14.24 4.64 25.58
C GLU A 34 -14.48 5.53 24.34
N VAL A 35 -15.35 5.11 23.42
CA VAL A 35 -15.82 5.96 22.30
C VAL A 35 -16.43 7.27 22.82
N GLU A 36 -17.34 7.17 23.79
CA GLU A 36 -18.02 8.33 24.37
C GLU A 36 -17.03 9.28 25.07
N ARG A 37 -16.09 8.73 25.83
CA ARG A 37 -14.99 9.49 26.46
C ARG A 37 -14.18 10.26 25.42
N GLN A 38 -13.82 9.61 24.31
CA GLN A 38 -13.03 10.24 23.25
C GLN A 38 -13.83 11.32 22.49
N ILE A 39 -15.11 11.10 22.20
CA ILE A 39 -15.97 12.15 21.61
C ILE A 39 -16.04 13.38 22.53
N HIS A 40 -16.16 13.19 23.85
CA HIS A 40 -16.13 14.30 24.80
C HIS A 40 -14.80 15.05 24.80
N GLN A 41 -13.68 14.33 24.74
CA GLN A 41 -12.35 14.95 24.65
C GLN A 41 -12.18 15.74 23.34
N LEU A 42 -12.64 15.19 22.22
CA LEU A 42 -12.62 15.85 20.92
C LEU A 42 -13.49 17.11 20.92
N ASN A 43 -14.72 17.04 21.42
CA ASN A 43 -15.59 18.21 21.56
C ASN A 43 -15.00 19.30 22.47
N ASN A 44 -14.30 18.92 23.53
CA ASN A 44 -13.56 19.89 24.34
C ASN A 44 -12.47 20.57 23.51
N TYR A 45 -11.67 19.82 22.74
CA TYR A 45 -10.65 20.42 21.87
C TYR A 45 -11.23 21.35 20.80
N LEU A 46 -12.29 20.90 20.12
CA LEU A 46 -13.02 21.67 19.11
C LEU A 46 -13.51 23.01 19.68
N ARG A 47 -14.09 22.98 20.90
CA ARG A 47 -14.56 24.17 21.59
C ARG A 47 -13.44 25.18 21.87
N HIS A 48 -12.27 24.72 22.32
CA HIS A 48 -11.13 25.60 22.62
C HIS A 48 -10.54 26.27 21.37
N HIS A 49 -10.72 25.67 20.19
CA HIS A 49 -10.18 26.16 18.93
C HIS A 49 -11.25 26.76 18.00
N ASN A 50 -12.46 27.03 18.51
CA ASN A 50 -13.59 27.61 17.78
C ASN A 50 -14.03 26.80 16.54
N PHE A 51 -13.94 25.48 16.60
CA PHE A 51 -14.49 24.58 15.59
C PHE A 51 -15.89 24.07 15.95
N PRO A 52 -16.73 23.72 14.96
CA PRO A 52 -18.04 23.11 15.19
C PRO A 52 -17.92 21.82 16.02
N LEU A 53 -18.87 21.58 16.92
CA LEU A 53 -18.88 20.41 17.81
C LEU A 53 -19.64 19.25 17.17
N ILE A 54 -19.26 18.02 17.51
CA ILE A 54 -20.04 16.82 17.19
C ILE A 54 -21.31 16.83 18.06
N GLU A 55 -22.46 16.74 17.41
CA GLU A 55 -23.76 16.85 18.06
C GLU A 55 -24.42 15.47 18.21
N LEU A 56 -25.07 15.23 19.34
CA LEU A 56 -25.90 14.04 19.54
C LEU A 56 -27.37 14.42 19.29
N VAL A 57 -27.96 13.85 18.24
CA VAL A 57 -29.37 14.02 17.88
C VAL A 57 -30.08 12.68 18.01
N GLY A 58 -30.87 12.53 19.08
CA GLY A 58 -31.43 11.23 19.45
C GLY A 58 -30.33 10.27 19.90
N ASP A 59 -30.18 9.15 19.19
CA ASP A 59 -29.13 8.13 19.42
C ASP A 59 -28.04 8.17 18.32
N THR A 60 -27.98 9.25 17.56
CA THR A 60 -27.04 9.41 16.44
C THR A 60 -26.17 10.64 16.63
N TYR A 61 -24.87 10.44 16.59
CA TYR A 61 -23.89 11.50 16.55
C TYR A 61 -23.75 12.01 15.11
N ILE A 62 -23.67 13.34 14.96
CA ILE A 62 -23.58 14.03 13.69
C ILE A 62 -22.33 14.91 13.70
N VAL A 63 -21.46 14.70 12.72
CA VAL A 63 -20.26 15.51 12.48
C VAL A 63 -20.64 16.68 11.58
N PRO A 64 -20.48 17.95 12.02
CA PRO A 64 -20.86 19.10 11.21
C PRO A 64 -20.12 19.15 9.88
N THR A 65 -20.80 19.48 8.78
CA THR A 65 -20.21 19.55 7.43
C THR A 65 -18.99 20.47 7.39
N ARG A 66 -19.04 21.61 8.08
CA ARG A 66 -17.91 22.54 8.17
C ARG A 66 -16.69 21.87 8.79
N LEU A 67 -16.84 21.01 9.80
CA LEU A 67 -15.71 20.30 10.39
C LEU A 67 -15.08 19.29 9.42
N GLN A 68 -15.88 18.71 8.51
CA GLN A 68 -15.42 17.78 7.48
C GLN A 68 -14.62 18.47 6.37
N GLU A 69 -14.87 19.76 6.11
CA GLU A 69 -14.25 20.54 5.04
C GLU A 69 -13.05 21.39 5.52
N GLU A 70 -12.81 21.46 6.83
CA GLU A 70 -11.85 22.37 7.44
C GLU A 70 -10.44 21.75 7.48
N THR A 71 -9.72 21.76 6.35
CA THR A 71 -8.32 21.25 6.25
C THR A 71 -7.35 21.88 7.26
N LYS A 72 -7.63 23.11 7.72
CA LYS A 72 -6.89 23.79 8.79
C LYS A 72 -7.06 23.11 10.15
N PHE A 73 -8.23 22.56 10.44
CA PHE A 73 -8.47 21.83 11.69
C PHE A 73 -7.63 20.55 11.73
N VAL A 74 -7.68 19.78 10.64
CA VAL A 74 -6.96 18.52 10.49
C VAL A 74 -5.45 18.72 10.72
N SER A 75 -4.87 19.69 10.01
CA SER A 75 -3.45 20.06 10.17
C SER A 75 -3.10 20.62 11.55
N GLN A 76 -3.97 21.39 12.21
CA GLN A 76 -3.74 21.87 13.58
C GLN A 76 -3.88 20.78 14.64
N LEU A 77 -4.86 19.88 14.49
CA LEU A 77 -5.03 18.73 15.34
C LEU A 77 -3.74 17.91 15.32
N TYR A 78 -3.24 17.56 14.12
CA TYR A 78 -1.99 16.81 13.91
C TYR A 78 -0.76 17.44 14.57
N LYS A 79 -0.68 18.77 14.62
CA LYS A 79 0.44 19.49 15.27
C LYS A 79 0.38 19.50 16.79
N ASN A 80 -0.81 19.36 17.39
CA ASN A 80 -1.03 19.48 18.84
C ASN A 80 -1.13 18.13 19.57
N LEU A 81 -0.98 17.03 18.85
CA LEU A 81 -1.09 15.67 19.37
C LEU A 81 0.21 15.17 20.00
N GLN A 82 0.09 14.45 21.12
CA GLN A 82 1.16 13.55 21.54
C GLN A 82 0.96 12.23 20.80
N ILE A 83 1.54 12.17 19.59
CA ILE A 83 1.43 11.01 18.73
C ILE A 83 2.31 9.89 19.31
N VAL A 84 1.72 8.71 19.50
CA VAL A 84 2.42 7.54 20.04
C VAL A 84 2.53 6.46 18.98
N PHE A 85 3.56 6.55 18.14
CA PHE A 85 3.80 5.54 17.11
C PHE A 85 4.32 4.23 17.70
N THR A 86 3.81 3.10 17.19
CA THR A 86 4.44 1.78 17.40
C THR A 86 5.84 1.75 16.80
N GLU A 87 6.66 0.76 17.19
CA GLU A 87 8.01 0.65 16.62
C GLU A 87 8.02 0.48 15.10
N GLU A 88 7.06 -0.28 14.58
CA GLU A 88 6.90 -0.50 13.14
C GLU A 88 6.45 0.78 12.42
N GLU A 89 5.44 1.48 12.95
CA GLU A 89 4.99 2.76 12.41
C GLU A 89 6.11 3.80 12.39
N ARG A 90 6.94 3.88 13.45
CA ARG A 90 8.10 4.78 13.47
C ARG A 90 9.07 4.49 12.33
N GLN A 91 9.36 3.22 12.05
CA GLN A 91 10.25 2.83 10.95
C GLN A 91 9.66 3.23 9.59
N GLN A 92 8.36 3.02 9.40
CA GLN A 92 7.65 3.41 8.18
C GLN A 92 7.68 4.94 7.99
N VAL A 93 7.36 5.70 9.04
CA VAL A 93 7.42 7.18 9.05
C VAL A 93 8.82 7.68 8.73
N ILE A 94 9.87 7.11 9.35
CA ILE A 94 11.27 7.51 9.09
C ILE A 94 11.61 7.44 7.60
N TYR A 95 11.24 6.32 6.95
CA TYR A 95 11.51 6.11 5.53
C TYR A 95 10.67 7.05 4.66
N LEU A 96 9.36 7.15 4.88
CA LEU A 96 8.47 7.95 4.03
C LEU A 96 8.78 9.46 4.12
N ILE A 97 9.24 9.95 5.28
CA ILE A 97 9.74 11.32 5.42
C ILE A 97 11.00 11.55 4.60
N ALA A 98 11.95 10.60 4.61
CA ALA A 98 13.15 10.67 3.79
C ALA A 98 12.85 10.52 2.29
N PHE A 99 11.83 9.73 1.93
CA PHE A 99 11.36 9.56 0.58
C PHE A 99 10.87 10.89 -0.03
N MET A 100 10.17 11.72 0.75
CA MET A 100 9.64 13.01 0.31
C MET A 100 10.52 14.20 0.67
N ARG A 101 11.78 13.96 1.04
CA ARG A 101 12.62 15.02 1.62
C ARG A 101 12.77 16.24 0.72
N LYS A 102 12.53 17.43 1.30
CA LYS A 102 12.78 18.73 0.65
C LYS A 102 14.05 19.41 1.19
N THR A 103 14.45 19.06 2.40
CA THR A 103 15.63 19.57 3.10
C THR A 103 16.38 18.41 3.78
N GLU A 104 17.57 18.70 4.32
CA GLU A 104 18.36 17.74 5.09
C GLU A 104 17.64 17.26 6.35
N LEU A 105 17.73 15.96 6.62
CA LEU A 105 17.10 15.33 7.79
C LEU A 105 18.15 14.99 8.84
N SER A 106 18.00 15.52 10.05
CA SER A 106 18.86 15.20 11.18
C SER A 106 18.18 14.20 12.11
N ASN A 107 18.94 13.62 13.03
CA ASN A 107 18.35 12.80 14.09
C ASN A 107 17.40 13.64 14.99
N PHE A 108 17.66 14.94 15.12
CA PHE A 108 16.78 15.84 15.87
C PHE A 108 15.40 15.97 15.22
N HIS A 109 15.34 16.08 13.90
CA HIS A 109 14.06 16.13 13.17
C HIS A 109 13.20 14.88 13.44
N TYR A 110 13.81 13.70 13.48
CA TYR A 110 13.09 12.47 13.81
C TYR A 110 12.70 12.36 15.29
N GLN A 111 13.50 12.92 16.22
CA GLN A 111 13.11 12.98 17.63
C GLN A 111 11.88 13.86 17.83
N GLU A 112 11.83 15.03 17.19
CA GLU A 112 10.68 15.93 17.25
C GLU A 112 9.45 15.34 16.57
N LEU A 113 9.61 14.73 15.40
CA LEU A 113 8.51 14.11 14.66
C LEU A 113 7.88 12.95 15.43
N LEU A 114 8.72 12.06 15.97
CA LEU A 114 8.27 10.81 16.58
C LEU A 114 8.05 10.93 18.09
N GLN A 115 8.44 12.04 18.71
CA GLN A 115 8.38 12.30 20.16
C GLN A 115 9.12 11.23 20.99
N VAL A 116 10.26 10.75 20.49
CA VAL A 116 11.09 9.74 21.16
C VAL A 116 12.53 10.23 21.37
N SER A 117 13.27 9.52 22.23
CA SER A 117 14.67 9.84 22.51
C SER A 117 15.58 9.63 21.28
N LYS A 118 16.71 10.33 21.25
CA LYS A 118 17.80 10.11 20.28
C LYS A 118 18.15 8.63 20.08
N ASN A 119 18.28 7.87 21.18
CA ASN A 119 18.69 6.46 21.13
C ASN A 119 17.60 5.57 20.52
N THR A 120 16.33 5.90 20.78
CA THR A 120 15.19 5.24 20.14
C THR A 120 15.24 5.44 18.63
N VAL A 121 15.39 6.69 18.17
CA VAL A 121 15.53 7.00 16.73
C VAL A 121 16.70 6.23 16.10
N LEU A 122 17.86 6.18 16.76
CA LEU A 122 19.03 5.46 16.23
C LEU A 122 18.78 3.94 16.11
N THR A 123 18.01 3.36 17.03
CA THR A 123 17.62 1.95 17.00
C THR A 123 16.63 1.69 15.86
N ASP A 124 15.63 2.54 15.70
CA ASP A 124 14.66 2.45 14.61
C ASP A 124 15.36 2.63 13.24
N ILE A 125 16.27 3.59 13.11
CA ILE A 125 17.08 3.81 11.88
C ILE A 125 17.92 2.57 11.53
N LYS A 126 18.40 1.82 12.52
CA LYS A 126 19.13 0.57 12.26
C LYS A 126 18.21 -0.45 11.56
N LYS A 127 16.97 -0.59 12.02
CA LYS A 127 15.96 -1.48 11.41
C LYS A 127 15.54 -0.99 10.02
N VAL A 128 15.38 0.33 9.84
CA VAL A 128 15.14 0.93 8.52
C VAL A 128 16.28 0.62 7.55
N ARG A 129 17.54 0.67 7.98
CA ARG A 129 18.69 0.27 7.14
C ARG A 129 18.63 -1.19 6.74
N GLU A 130 18.36 -2.09 7.69
CA GLU A 130 18.20 -3.52 7.44
C GLU A 130 17.09 -3.76 6.39
N TYR A 131 15.96 -3.05 6.51
CA TYR A 131 14.87 -3.18 5.55
C TYR A 131 15.17 -2.57 4.18
N CYS A 132 15.90 -1.45 4.11
CA CYS A 132 16.40 -0.89 2.85
C CYS A 132 17.23 -1.90 2.05
N HIS A 133 18.04 -2.72 2.71
CA HIS A 133 18.88 -3.71 2.04
C HIS A 133 18.09 -4.79 1.30
N VAL A 134 16.86 -5.10 1.73
CA VAL A 134 15.96 -6.04 1.04
C VAL A 134 15.59 -5.52 -0.36
N PHE A 135 15.62 -4.20 -0.56
CA PHE A 135 15.30 -3.54 -1.83
C PHE A 135 16.55 -3.03 -2.58
N ASP A 136 17.75 -3.49 -2.24
CA ASP A 136 19.02 -2.95 -2.76
C ASP A 136 19.17 -1.42 -2.54
N LEU A 137 18.68 -0.93 -1.40
CA LEU A 137 18.81 0.46 -0.99
C LEU A 137 19.75 0.59 0.21
N SER A 138 20.21 1.81 0.44
CA SER A 138 20.95 2.19 1.66
C SER A 138 20.33 3.43 2.29
N PHE A 139 20.10 3.39 3.60
CA PHE A 139 19.65 4.55 4.37
C PHE A 139 20.86 5.21 5.06
N SER A 140 21.43 6.18 4.35
CA SER A 140 22.75 6.77 4.65
C SER A 140 22.61 8.09 5.41
N TYR A 141 23.70 8.51 6.07
CA TYR A 141 23.81 9.81 6.73
C TYR A 141 25.10 10.49 6.32
N THR A 142 25.02 11.73 5.85
CA THR A 142 26.19 12.62 5.69
C THR A 142 25.95 13.91 6.44
N ARG A 143 27.03 14.61 6.83
CA ARG A 143 26.91 15.94 7.46
C ARG A 143 26.28 16.98 6.53
N LYS A 144 26.42 16.78 5.22
CA LYS A 144 25.93 17.70 4.18
C LYS A 144 24.46 17.47 3.87
N ASP A 145 24.05 16.20 3.69
CA ASP A 145 22.73 15.86 3.15
C ASP A 145 21.78 15.30 4.21
N GLY A 146 22.25 15.12 5.45
CA GLY A 146 21.51 14.46 6.52
C GLY A 146 21.22 13.00 6.19
N TYR A 147 20.15 12.47 6.77
CA TYR A 147 19.61 11.15 6.44
C TYR A 147 18.96 11.15 5.06
N HIS A 148 19.26 10.13 4.26
CA HIS A 148 18.77 9.99 2.90
C HIS A 148 18.83 8.57 2.37
N ILE A 149 18.06 8.33 1.31
CA ILE A 149 17.98 7.05 0.61
C ILE A 149 18.92 7.09 -0.59
N GLU A 150 19.82 6.11 -0.66
CA GLU A 150 20.71 5.83 -1.79
C GLU A 150 20.28 4.54 -2.50
N GLY A 151 20.36 4.53 -3.83
CA GLY A 151 19.92 3.42 -4.67
C GLY A 151 19.16 3.90 -5.91
N THR A 152 18.52 2.97 -6.62
CA THR A 152 17.73 3.33 -7.80
C THR A 152 16.41 3.97 -7.40
N GLU A 153 15.92 4.90 -8.22
CA GLU A 153 14.61 5.53 -8.00
C GLU A 153 13.47 4.51 -8.05
N LEU A 154 13.59 3.48 -8.89
CA LEU A 154 12.63 2.40 -8.99
C LEU A 154 12.52 1.62 -7.68
N ASN A 155 13.65 1.17 -7.12
CA ASN A 155 13.64 0.41 -5.86
C ASN A 155 13.18 1.27 -4.68
N THR A 156 13.55 2.56 -4.67
CA THR A 156 13.08 3.54 -3.67
C THR A 156 11.55 3.61 -3.64
N ARG A 157 10.91 3.57 -4.82
CA ARG A 157 9.45 3.59 -4.96
C ARG A 157 8.79 2.25 -4.69
N LYS A 158 9.43 1.12 -5.05
CA LYS A 158 8.97 -0.23 -4.67
C LYS A 158 8.88 -0.38 -3.16
N MET A 159 9.94 0.01 -2.45
CA MET A 159 9.92 -0.01 -0.98
C MET A 159 8.86 0.95 -0.41
N ALA A 160 8.71 2.15 -0.99
CA ALA A 160 7.63 3.06 -0.57
C ALA A 160 6.24 2.44 -0.75
N PHE A 161 6.00 1.75 -1.87
CA PHE A 161 4.75 1.05 -2.15
C PHE A 161 4.49 -0.06 -1.12
N ASP A 162 5.48 -0.89 -0.80
CA ASP A 162 5.36 -1.92 0.25
C ASP A 162 4.97 -1.31 1.61
N LEU A 163 5.61 -0.21 2.01
CA LEU A 163 5.29 0.47 3.27
C LEU A 163 3.89 1.10 3.25
N ILE A 164 3.46 1.68 2.13
CA ILE A 164 2.10 2.22 1.94
C ILE A 164 1.07 1.10 2.09
N SER A 165 1.27 -0.04 1.42
CA SER A 165 0.38 -1.20 1.51
C SER A 165 0.24 -1.72 2.94
N LYS A 166 1.36 -1.89 3.65
CA LYS A 166 1.36 -2.30 5.06
C LYS A 166 0.64 -1.30 5.95
N MET A 167 0.91 -0.02 5.75
CA MET A 167 0.31 1.06 6.52
C MET A 167 -1.21 1.10 6.29
N LEU A 168 -1.69 1.01 5.05
CA LEU A 168 -3.13 1.00 4.74
C LEU A 168 -3.87 -0.23 5.24
N GLY A 169 -3.16 -1.32 5.57
CA GLY A 169 -3.71 -2.45 6.31
C GLY A 169 -4.00 -2.16 7.78
N GLN A 170 -3.44 -1.08 8.35
CA GLN A 170 -3.62 -0.66 9.74
C GLN A 170 -4.78 0.33 9.88
N THR A 171 -5.45 0.32 11.04
CA THR A 171 -6.64 1.16 11.31
C THR A 171 -6.37 2.66 11.26
N ASN A 172 -5.15 3.09 11.54
CA ASN A 172 -4.67 4.48 11.51
C ASN A 172 -3.78 4.80 10.29
N GLY A 173 -3.64 3.88 9.33
CA GLY A 173 -2.66 4.01 8.26
C GLY A 173 -2.83 5.24 7.37
N THR A 174 -4.07 5.51 6.95
CA THR A 174 -4.41 6.70 6.14
C THR A 174 -4.01 7.98 6.85
N TRP A 175 -4.28 8.05 8.15
CA TRP A 175 -3.90 9.16 9.00
C TRP A 175 -2.38 9.35 9.05
N ILE A 176 -1.60 8.27 9.22
CA ILE A 176 -0.14 8.36 9.24
C ILE A 176 0.38 8.91 7.91
N LEU A 177 -0.16 8.46 6.76
CA LEU A 177 0.25 8.95 5.44
C LEU A 177 -0.02 10.45 5.28
N GLU A 178 -1.19 10.93 5.72
CA GLU A 178 -1.51 12.37 5.74
C GLU A 178 -0.58 13.15 6.68
N TYR A 179 -0.26 12.58 7.85
CA TYR A 179 0.67 13.18 8.80
C TYR A 179 2.08 13.33 8.19
N VAL A 180 2.61 12.27 7.56
CA VAL A 180 3.91 12.28 6.89
C VAL A 180 3.96 13.33 5.77
N ALA A 181 2.90 13.48 4.99
CA ALA A 181 2.82 14.53 3.97
C ALA A 181 2.80 15.93 4.60
N SER A 182 2.01 16.10 5.68
CA SER A 182 1.88 17.39 6.38
C SER A 182 3.18 17.89 7.00
N TYR A 183 4.11 16.99 7.35
CA TYR A 183 5.46 17.37 7.82
C TYR A 183 6.22 18.21 6.79
N TRP A 184 5.98 17.96 5.50
CA TRP A 184 6.59 18.70 4.39
C TRP A 184 5.70 19.85 3.89
N ASP A 185 4.70 20.25 4.68
CA ASP A 185 3.66 21.21 4.30
C ASP A 185 2.93 20.82 2.99
N GLU A 186 2.79 19.52 2.74
CA GLU A 186 2.05 18.97 1.61
C GLU A 186 0.68 18.45 2.05
N THR A 187 -0.26 18.44 1.12
CA THR A 187 -1.58 17.82 1.28
C THR A 187 -1.77 16.75 0.21
N LEU A 188 -2.44 15.66 0.56
CA LEU A 188 -2.76 14.58 -0.35
C LEU A 188 -4.20 14.76 -0.86
N ASP A 189 -4.40 14.95 -2.16
CA ASP A 189 -5.75 15.07 -2.74
C ASP A 189 -6.29 13.70 -3.16
N MET A 190 -6.47 12.83 -2.17
CA MET A 190 -6.87 11.44 -2.36
C MET A 190 -8.22 11.32 -3.07
N LYS A 191 -9.16 12.21 -2.77
CA LYS A 191 -10.50 12.19 -3.39
C LYS A 191 -10.41 12.42 -4.90
N ALA A 192 -9.65 13.43 -5.35
CA ALA A 192 -9.56 13.74 -6.75
C ALA A 192 -8.76 12.69 -7.54
N VAL A 193 -7.61 12.23 -7.02
CA VAL A 193 -6.81 11.20 -7.70
C VAL A 193 -7.55 9.87 -7.80
N VAL A 194 -8.26 9.43 -6.74
CA VAL A 194 -9.06 8.20 -6.76
C VAL A 194 -10.22 8.34 -7.73
N GLN A 195 -10.88 9.51 -7.78
CA GLN A 195 -11.97 9.74 -8.72
C GLN A 195 -11.47 9.72 -10.18
N LEU A 196 -10.31 10.32 -10.45
CA LEU A 196 -9.64 10.24 -11.77
C LEU A 196 -9.37 8.78 -12.13
N MET A 197 -8.71 8.03 -11.25
CA MET A 197 -8.40 6.61 -11.46
C MET A 197 -9.64 5.76 -11.72
N LYS A 198 -10.73 5.94 -10.96
CA LYS A 198 -12.01 5.24 -11.17
C LYS A 198 -12.65 5.61 -12.51
N THR A 199 -12.56 6.87 -12.90
CA THR A 199 -13.11 7.37 -14.18
C THR A 199 -12.39 6.75 -15.37
N GLU A 200 -11.04 6.77 -15.34
CA GLU A 200 -10.22 6.18 -16.40
C GLU A 200 -10.39 4.66 -16.49
N ALA A 201 -10.55 3.98 -15.34
CA ALA A 201 -10.73 2.54 -15.28
C ALA A 201 -12.07 2.14 -15.93
N LYS A 202 -13.14 2.87 -15.59
CA LYS A 202 -14.47 2.68 -16.19
C LYS A 202 -14.48 2.91 -17.70
N GLN A 203 -13.79 3.94 -18.18
CA GLN A 203 -13.72 4.25 -19.63
C GLN A 203 -13.00 3.15 -20.43
N LYS A 204 -12.03 2.48 -19.82
CA LYS A 204 -11.20 1.44 -20.46
C LYS A 204 -11.65 0.02 -20.09
N HIS A 205 -12.78 -0.13 -19.39
CA HIS A 205 -13.30 -1.41 -18.90
C HIS A 205 -12.29 -2.21 -18.06
N ILE A 206 -11.45 -1.53 -17.29
CA ILE A 206 -10.50 -2.17 -16.38
C ILE A 206 -11.15 -2.30 -15.00
N SER A 207 -11.15 -3.52 -14.46
CA SER A 207 -11.55 -3.77 -13.07
C SER A 207 -10.35 -3.68 -12.15
N ILE A 208 -10.44 -2.87 -11.10
CA ILE A 208 -9.41 -2.75 -10.06
C ILE A 208 -10.14 -2.72 -8.71
N VAL A 209 -9.70 -3.56 -7.77
CA VAL A 209 -10.24 -3.58 -6.40
C VAL A 209 -9.97 -2.24 -5.72
N GLU A 210 -10.93 -1.74 -4.94
CA GLU A 210 -10.87 -0.41 -4.33
C GLU A 210 -9.67 -0.21 -3.39
N SER A 211 -9.30 -1.22 -2.60
CA SER A 211 -8.10 -1.19 -1.76
C SER A 211 -6.83 -0.93 -2.58
N ARG A 212 -6.71 -1.59 -3.74
CA ARG A 212 -5.57 -1.42 -4.67
C ARG A 212 -5.54 -0.04 -5.31
N ILE A 213 -6.71 0.53 -5.64
CA ILE A 213 -6.79 1.92 -6.13
C ILE A 213 -6.24 2.88 -5.08
N ASN A 214 -6.58 2.70 -3.80
CA ASN A 214 -6.10 3.56 -2.73
C ASN A 214 -4.57 3.46 -2.57
N GLU A 215 -4.00 2.25 -2.54
CA GLU A 215 -2.53 2.05 -2.45
C GLU A 215 -1.78 2.78 -3.57
N ILE A 216 -2.24 2.60 -4.82
CA ILE A 216 -1.62 3.26 -5.98
C ILE A 216 -1.80 4.77 -5.91
N ALA A 217 -2.98 5.26 -5.53
CA ALA A 217 -3.25 6.68 -5.40
C ALA A 217 -2.30 7.36 -4.41
N TYR A 218 -2.05 6.74 -3.25
CA TYR A 218 -1.07 7.23 -2.29
C TYR A 218 0.33 7.24 -2.89
N LEU A 219 0.74 6.16 -3.57
CA LEU A 219 2.05 6.11 -4.23
C LEU A 219 2.21 7.25 -5.27
N ILE A 220 1.18 7.49 -6.09
CA ILE A 220 1.16 8.59 -7.08
C ILE A 220 1.33 9.95 -6.38
N GLU A 221 0.61 10.19 -5.29
CA GLU A 221 0.74 11.43 -4.52
C GLU A 221 2.13 11.59 -3.88
N LEU A 222 2.70 10.53 -3.31
CA LEU A 222 4.04 10.63 -2.73
C LEU A 222 5.10 10.84 -3.84
N ILE A 223 4.90 10.26 -5.03
CA ILE A 223 5.76 10.51 -6.21
C ILE A 223 5.63 11.97 -6.66
N ARG A 224 4.42 12.55 -6.64
CA ARG A 224 4.19 13.98 -6.94
C ARG A 224 5.05 14.85 -6.04
N ILE A 225 5.04 14.59 -4.74
CA ILE A 225 5.80 15.34 -3.74
C ILE A 225 7.31 15.13 -3.93
N ARG A 226 7.74 13.88 -4.16
CA ARG A 226 9.16 13.54 -4.33
C ARG A 226 9.79 14.18 -5.56
N HIS A 227 9.01 14.41 -6.62
CA HIS A 227 9.42 15.12 -7.84
C HIS A 227 10.78 14.67 -8.42
N LYS A 228 11.02 13.36 -8.46
CA LYS A 228 12.27 12.78 -8.95
C LYS A 228 11.99 11.71 -10.01
N PRO A 229 12.31 11.95 -11.30
CA PRO A 229 11.94 11.04 -12.38
C PRO A 229 12.74 9.74 -12.39
N ILE A 230 12.13 8.67 -12.88
CA ILE A 230 12.81 7.40 -13.12
C ILE A 230 13.77 7.52 -14.30
N LYS A 231 15.07 7.26 -14.06
CA LYS A 231 16.16 7.31 -15.06
C LYS A 231 16.86 5.95 -15.29
N VAL A 232 16.13 4.84 -15.20
CA VAL A 232 16.68 3.50 -15.44
C VAL A 232 16.32 2.98 -16.83
N ASN A 233 17.10 2.00 -17.32
CA ASN A 233 16.83 1.34 -18.59
C ASN A 233 15.67 0.34 -18.43
N LEU A 234 14.48 0.74 -18.88
CA LEU A 234 13.28 -0.09 -18.84
C LEU A 234 13.10 -0.99 -20.08
N LYS A 235 14.18 -1.47 -20.70
CA LYS A 235 14.11 -2.45 -21.80
C LYS A 235 13.24 -3.67 -21.44
N PRO A 236 13.38 -4.31 -20.26
CA PRO A 236 12.54 -5.45 -19.89
C PRO A 236 11.05 -5.10 -19.84
N TYR A 237 10.69 -3.93 -19.31
CA TYR A 237 9.31 -3.45 -19.24
C TYR A 237 8.73 -3.21 -20.63
N LYS A 238 9.51 -2.58 -21.52
CA LYS A 238 9.08 -2.31 -22.91
C LYS A 238 8.89 -3.58 -23.74
N ALA A 239 9.58 -4.67 -23.38
CA ALA A 239 9.45 -5.96 -24.07
C ALA A 239 8.14 -6.68 -23.70
N LEU A 240 7.64 -6.47 -22.49
CA LEU A 240 6.46 -7.15 -21.95
C LEU A 240 5.19 -6.28 -21.97
N ILE A 241 5.34 -4.96 -21.97
CA ILE A 241 4.22 -4.01 -21.91
C ILE A 241 4.15 -3.25 -23.23
N SER A 242 3.14 -3.56 -24.04
CA SER A 242 2.87 -2.85 -25.29
C SER A 242 2.07 -1.57 -25.05
N LYS A 243 2.25 -0.56 -25.91
CA LYS A 243 1.49 0.70 -25.79
C LYS A 243 0.01 0.55 -26.13
N GLU A 244 -0.32 -0.51 -26.85
CA GLU A 244 -1.67 -0.91 -27.25
C GLU A 244 -2.43 -1.59 -26.09
N MET A 245 -1.73 -2.03 -25.03
CA MET A 245 -2.37 -2.62 -23.87
C MET A 245 -3.21 -1.56 -23.14
N LEU A 246 -4.43 -1.92 -22.76
CA LEU A 246 -5.36 -1.02 -22.05
C LEU A 246 -4.76 -0.51 -20.73
N VAL A 247 -4.00 -1.36 -20.01
CA VAL A 247 -3.30 -0.98 -18.78
C VAL A 247 -2.24 0.11 -19.01
N TYR A 248 -1.57 0.08 -20.17
CA TYR A 248 -0.61 1.12 -20.54
C TYR A 248 -1.31 2.44 -20.82
N GLN A 249 -2.38 2.40 -21.62
CA GLN A 249 -3.17 3.59 -21.95
C GLN A 249 -3.81 4.19 -20.70
N TYR A 250 -4.32 3.34 -19.79
CA TYR A 250 -4.83 3.76 -18.48
C TYR A 250 -3.75 4.47 -17.67
N SER A 251 -2.57 3.85 -17.52
CA SER A 251 -1.44 4.43 -16.79
C SER A 251 -1.01 5.77 -17.38
N TYR A 252 -1.00 5.85 -18.72
CA TYR A 252 -0.66 7.07 -19.45
C TYR A 252 -1.63 8.19 -19.10
N ASP A 253 -2.94 7.94 -19.21
CA ASP A 253 -3.96 8.97 -18.97
C ASP A 253 -4.00 9.41 -17.50
N VAL A 254 -3.92 8.49 -16.55
CA VAL A 254 -3.88 8.82 -15.12
C VAL A 254 -2.69 9.72 -14.81
N LEU A 255 -1.48 9.32 -15.23
CA LEU A 255 -0.27 10.08 -14.91
C LEU A 255 -0.21 11.44 -15.61
N HIS A 256 -0.58 11.53 -16.89
CA HIS A 256 -0.53 12.80 -17.64
C HIS A 256 -1.64 13.78 -17.24
N LYS A 257 -2.76 13.29 -16.69
CA LYS A 257 -3.83 14.16 -16.15
C LYS A 257 -3.53 14.62 -14.72
N TRP A 258 -2.75 13.86 -13.95
CA TRP A 258 -2.50 14.14 -12.53
C TRP A 258 -1.14 14.81 -12.25
N LEU A 259 -0.08 14.36 -12.93
CA LEU A 259 1.30 14.81 -12.67
C LEU A 259 1.83 15.66 -13.82
N LEU A 260 2.71 16.61 -13.47
CA LEU A 260 3.41 17.46 -14.43
C LEU A 260 4.74 16.81 -14.86
N ASP A 261 5.14 17.04 -16.12
CA ASP A 261 6.45 16.66 -16.68
C ASP A 261 6.82 15.17 -16.54
N ILE A 262 5.84 14.31 -16.84
CA ILE A 262 6.02 12.86 -16.80
C ILE A 262 6.78 12.33 -18.01
N ASN A 263 7.75 11.46 -17.77
CA ASN A 263 8.44 10.74 -18.83
C ASN A 263 7.78 9.37 -19.09
N ASN A 264 8.06 8.77 -20.25
CA ASN A 264 7.48 7.46 -20.61
C ASN A 264 7.85 6.33 -19.63
N SER A 265 8.96 6.44 -18.90
CA SER A 265 9.37 5.41 -17.94
C SER A 265 8.38 5.30 -16.77
N GLU A 266 7.78 6.42 -16.35
CA GLU A 266 6.76 6.46 -15.30
C GLU A 266 5.53 5.64 -15.69
N VAL A 267 5.11 5.75 -16.96
CA VAL A 267 3.97 5.00 -17.51
C VAL A 267 4.24 3.50 -17.45
N TYR A 268 5.40 3.05 -17.92
CA TYR A 268 5.78 1.64 -17.87
C TYR A 268 5.82 1.08 -16.45
N VAL A 269 6.31 1.86 -15.48
CA VAL A 269 6.39 1.43 -14.08
C VAL A 269 5.00 1.33 -13.46
N LEU A 270 4.12 2.33 -13.65
CA LEU A 270 2.74 2.22 -13.17
C LEU A 270 1.99 1.06 -13.85
N SER A 271 2.19 0.86 -15.17
CA SER A 271 1.59 -0.26 -15.89
C SER A 271 2.02 -1.60 -15.34
N SER A 272 3.31 -1.74 -15.01
CA SER A 272 3.83 -2.97 -14.41
C SER A 272 3.26 -3.24 -13.03
N LEU A 273 3.07 -2.20 -12.21
CA LEU A 273 2.46 -2.32 -10.89
C LEU A 273 1.00 -2.77 -11.03
N LEU A 274 0.25 -2.14 -11.92
CA LEU A 274 -1.14 -2.50 -12.20
C LEU A 274 -1.27 -3.95 -12.69
N LEU A 275 -0.43 -4.38 -13.62
CA LEU A 275 -0.40 -5.78 -14.08
C LEU A 275 -0.11 -6.78 -12.96
N SER A 276 0.61 -6.33 -11.93
CA SER A 276 1.00 -7.15 -10.77
C SER A 276 -0.12 -7.31 -9.71
N ILE A 277 -1.20 -6.52 -9.82
CA ILE A 277 -2.30 -6.48 -8.85
C ILE A 277 -3.71 -6.59 -9.45
N ILE A 278 -3.88 -6.39 -10.77
CA ILE A 278 -5.20 -6.46 -11.41
C ILE A 278 -5.61 -7.92 -11.56
N GLU A 279 -6.81 -8.22 -11.08
CA GLU A 279 -7.49 -9.50 -11.28
C GLU A 279 -8.61 -9.29 -12.32
N GLY A 280 -8.56 -9.97 -13.47
CA GLY A 280 -9.60 -9.85 -14.49
C GLY A 280 -9.32 -10.57 -15.82
N GLU A 281 -10.38 -11.10 -16.44
CA GLU A 281 -10.34 -11.88 -17.69
C GLU A 281 -9.72 -11.13 -18.89
N ASP A 282 -9.90 -9.80 -18.98
CA ASP A 282 -9.46 -9.03 -20.14
C ASP A 282 -7.94 -8.73 -20.15
N VAL A 283 -7.31 -8.65 -18.98
CA VAL A 283 -5.83 -8.52 -18.85
C VAL A 283 -5.16 -9.88 -19.02
N THR A 284 -5.81 -10.93 -18.54
CA THR A 284 -5.31 -12.30 -18.58
C THR A 284 -5.41 -12.92 -19.98
N ARG A 285 -6.37 -12.57 -20.84
CA ARG A 285 -6.49 -13.13 -22.21
C ARG A 285 -5.27 -12.96 -23.13
N GLN A 286 -4.33 -12.07 -22.81
CA GLN A 286 -3.20 -11.76 -23.69
C GLN A 286 -1.98 -12.69 -23.54
N HIS A 287 -1.96 -13.59 -22.55
CA HIS A 287 -0.83 -14.49 -22.28
C HIS A 287 -1.15 -15.96 -22.55
N GLY A 288 -1.48 -16.31 -23.79
CA GLY A 288 -1.78 -17.71 -24.17
C GLY A 288 -0.69 -18.71 -23.74
N GLU A 289 0.58 -18.30 -23.76
CA GLU A 289 1.70 -19.11 -23.24
C GLU A 289 1.58 -19.38 -21.73
N LEU A 290 1.19 -18.38 -20.94
CA LEU A 290 1.05 -18.52 -19.49
C LEU A 290 -0.15 -19.40 -19.11
N TYR A 291 -1.19 -19.44 -19.94
CA TYR A 291 -2.30 -20.38 -19.73
C TYR A 291 -1.83 -21.84 -19.87
N GLU A 292 -1.00 -22.14 -20.87
CA GLU A 292 -0.38 -23.45 -21.03
C GLU A 292 0.60 -23.77 -19.89
N VAL A 293 1.32 -22.77 -19.37
CA VAL A 293 2.15 -22.92 -18.16
C VAL A 293 1.28 -23.27 -16.96
N THR A 294 0.15 -22.58 -16.74
CA THR A 294 -0.79 -22.88 -15.65
C THR A 294 -1.32 -24.30 -15.74
N LYS A 295 -1.67 -24.76 -16.95
CA LYS A 295 -2.10 -26.14 -17.16
C LYS A 295 -1.02 -27.14 -16.75
N ARG A 296 0.25 -26.90 -17.14
CA ARG A 296 1.37 -27.74 -16.71
C ARG A 296 1.59 -27.72 -15.19
N VAL A 297 1.37 -26.58 -14.53
CA VAL A 297 1.43 -26.48 -13.07
C VAL A 297 0.37 -27.39 -12.43
N VAL A 298 -0.88 -27.34 -12.89
CA VAL A 298 -1.96 -28.20 -12.40
C VAL A 298 -1.67 -29.69 -12.70
N ASP A 299 -1.18 -30.02 -13.89
CA ASP A 299 -0.78 -31.39 -14.25
C ASP A 299 0.32 -31.91 -13.31
N THR A 300 1.31 -31.06 -13.00
CA THR A 300 2.41 -31.40 -12.09
C THR A 300 1.90 -31.58 -10.67
N MET A 301 0.93 -30.75 -10.25
CA MET A 301 0.28 -30.89 -8.94
C MET A 301 -0.46 -32.22 -8.80
N GLU A 302 -1.25 -32.64 -9.79
CA GLU A 302 -1.92 -33.95 -9.78
C GLU A 302 -0.92 -35.11 -9.69
N ALA A 303 0.17 -35.04 -10.48
CA ALA A 303 1.20 -36.07 -10.49
C ALA A 303 1.94 -36.19 -9.14
N LEU A 304 2.21 -35.06 -8.47
CA LEU A 304 2.94 -35.05 -7.19
C LEU A 304 2.05 -35.41 -5.99
N SER A 305 0.80 -34.97 -5.99
CA SER A 305 -0.15 -35.19 -4.89
C SER A 305 -0.92 -36.50 -5.00
N LEU A 306 -0.90 -37.16 -6.17
CA LEU A 306 -1.72 -38.34 -6.50
C LEU A 306 -3.24 -38.08 -6.37
N VAL A 307 -3.65 -36.81 -6.47
CA VAL A 307 -5.05 -36.38 -6.48
C VAL A 307 -5.46 -36.10 -7.92
N SER A 308 -6.69 -36.45 -8.28
CA SER A 308 -7.30 -36.07 -9.55
C SER A 308 -8.37 -35.00 -9.31
N PHE A 309 -8.23 -33.86 -9.97
CA PHE A 309 -9.19 -32.77 -9.88
C PHE A 309 -10.35 -33.00 -10.86
N GLN A 310 -11.56 -33.15 -10.32
CA GLN A 310 -12.77 -33.39 -11.14
C GLN A 310 -13.08 -32.20 -12.07
N GLU A 311 -12.85 -30.97 -11.61
CA GLU A 311 -13.08 -29.73 -12.37
C GLU A 311 -11.77 -29.05 -12.77
N LYS A 312 -10.91 -29.80 -13.47
CA LYS A 312 -9.57 -29.36 -13.83
C LYS A 312 -9.56 -28.04 -14.63
N ASP A 313 -10.44 -27.88 -15.60
CA ASP A 313 -10.49 -26.66 -16.42
C ASP A 313 -10.92 -25.43 -15.59
N THR A 314 -11.80 -25.62 -14.60
CA THR A 314 -12.17 -24.58 -13.64
C THR A 314 -10.97 -24.19 -12.78
N LEU A 315 -10.23 -25.18 -12.26
CA LEU A 315 -9.02 -24.95 -11.46
C LEU A 315 -7.93 -24.24 -12.27
N VAL A 316 -7.68 -24.67 -13.51
CA VAL A 316 -6.72 -24.00 -14.40
C VAL A 316 -7.13 -22.56 -14.65
N THR A 317 -8.41 -22.31 -14.93
CA THR A 317 -8.91 -20.95 -15.19
C THR A 317 -8.80 -20.07 -13.95
N SER A 318 -9.17 -20.58 -12.78
CA SER A 318 -9.03 -19.86 -11.50
C SER A 318 -7.56 -19.62 -11.14
N LEU A 319 -6.70 -20.62 -11.23
CA LEU A 319 -5.27 -20.45 -10.95
C LEU A 319 -4.62 -19.46 -11.93
N TYR A 320 -5.07 -19.47 -13.19
CA TYR A 320 -4.58 -18.55 -14.21
C TYR A 320 -4.82 -17.08 -13.85
N THR A 321 -5.95 -16.73 -13.23
CA THR A 321 -6.23 -15.36 -12.81
C THR A 321 -5.28 -14.86 -11.71
N HIS A 322 -4.62 -15.77 -10.99
CA HIS A 322 -3.65 -15.45 -9.94
C HIS A 322 -2.19 -15.58 -10.40
N LEU A 323 -1.90 -16.51 -11.33
CA LEU A 323 -0.57 -16.67 -11.90
C LEU A 323 -0.18 -15.54 -12.85
N VAL A 324 -1.13 -14.89 -13.54
CA VAL A 324 -0.84 -13.72 -14.39
C VAL A 324 -0.31 -12.55 -13.55
N PRO A 325 -0.99 -12.09 -12.47
CA PRO A 325 -0.41 -11.10 -11.57
C PRO A 325 0.92 -11.54 -10.94
N ALA A 326 1.03 -12.80 -10.51
CA ALA A 326 2.27 -13.34 -9.95
C ALA A 326 3.43 -13.30 -10.96
N TYR A 327 3.16 -13.60 -12.24
CA TYR A 327 4.15 -13.50 -13.32
C TYR A 327 4.73 -12.09 -13.37
N TYR A 328 3.87 -11.08 -13.33
CA TYR A 328 4.31 -9.69 -13.38
C TYR A 328 4.96 -9.21 -12.09
N ARG A 329 4.50 -9.66 -10.91
CA ARG A 329 5.16 -9.38 -9.63
C ARG A 329 6.58 -9.92 -9.61
N VAL A 330 6.76 -11.19 -9.98
CA VAL A 330 8.07 -11.83 -10.01
C VAL A 330 8.97 -11.24 -11.10
N THR A 331 8.44 -11.03 -12.31
CA THR A 331 9.23 -10.51 -13.45
C THR A 331 9.71 -9.08 -13.24
N PHE A 332 8.87 -8.22 -12.66
CA PHE A 332 9.20 -6.82 -12.39
C PHE A 332 9.67 -6.59 -10.96
N ASP A 333 9.77 -7.64 -10.16
CA ASP A 333 10.21 -7.62 -8.77
C ASP A 333 9.40 -6.59 -7.94
N TRP A 334 8.07 -6.61 -8.10
CA TRP A 334 7.18 -5.85 -7.23
C TRP A 334 7.06 -6.56 -5.88
N PRO A 335 7.15 -5.83 -4.75
CA PRO A 335 7.06 -6.44 -3.43
C PRO A 335 5.69 -7.08 -3.25
N PHE A 336 5.73 -8.29 -2.73
CA PHE A 336 4.56 -9.06 -2.35
C PHE A 336 4.87 -9.77 -1.05
N ARG A 337 4.05 -9.52 -0.04
CA ARG A 337 4.13 -10.18 1.26
C ARG A 337 2.80 -10.85 1.53
N ASN A 338 2.85 -12.10 1.95
CA ASN A 338 1.68 -12.82 2.39
C ASN A 338 1.79 -13.01 3.91
N ASP A 339 0.90 -12.37 4.66
CA ASP A 339 0.93 -12.42 6.14
C ASP A 339 0.72 -13.84 6.69
N LEU A 340 0.17 -14.74 5.87
CA LEU A 340 -0.04 -16.14 6.21
C LEU A 340 1.14 -17.04 5.84
N THR A 341 2.22 -16.55 5.22
CA THR A 341 3.33 -17.39 4.73
C THR A 341 3.90 -18.30 5.80
N GLU A 342 4.25 -17.76 6.96
CA GLU A 342 4.83 -18.55 8.05
C GLU A 342 3.80 -19.49 8.69
N VAL A 343 2.53 -19.09 8.75
CA VAL A 343 1.43 -19.95 9.22
C VAL A 343 1.22 -21.13 8.26
N ILE A 344 1.17 -20.87 6.95
CA ILE A 344 1.02 -21.88 5.90
C ILE A 344 2.20 -22.83 5.91
N LYS A 345 3.43 -22.34 6.07
CA LYS A 345 4.62 -23.19 6.17
C LYS A 345 4.60 -24.07 7.41
N ALA A 346 4.07 -23.58 8.53
CA ALA A 346 3.99 -24.35 9.77
C ALA A 346 2.83 -25.37 9.76
N GLU A 347 1.66 -24.98 9.26
CA GLU A 347 0.44 -25.81 9.31
C GLU A 347 0.27 -26.72 8.09
N ASN A 348 0.82 -26.34 6.94
CA ASN A 348 0.65 -27.01 5.65
C ASN A 348 2.00 -27.28 4.96
N GLU A 349 3.02 -27.66 5.72
CA GLU A 349 4.40 -27.82 5.22
C GLU A 349 4.49 -28.76 4.00
N GLU A 350 3.77 -29.90 4.05
CA GLU A 350 3.78 -30.87 2.95
C GLU A 350 3.16 -30.29 1.68
N LEU A 351 2.00 -29.65 1.79
CA LEU A 351 1.34 -29.00 0.66
C LEU A 351 2.21 -27.88 0.09
N PHE A 352 2.84 -27.07 0.95
CA PHE A 352 3.78 -26.03 0.52
C PHE A 352 4.93 -26.60 -0.30
N ARG A 353 5.54 -27.72 0.14
CA ARG A 353 6.62 -28.38 -0.62
C ARG A 353 6.15 -28.92 -1.97
N ILE A 354 4.95 -29.51 -2.01
CA ILE A 354 4.37 -30.03 -3.25
C ILE A 354 4.10 -28.87 -4.23
N VAL A 355 3.46 -27.79 -3.77
CA VAL A 355 3.15 -26.61 -4.60
C VAL A 355 4.43 -25.95 -5.09
N ASN A 356 5.44 -25.78 -4.25
CA ASN A 356 6.74 -25.24 -4.65
C ASN A 356 7.37 -26.04 -5.81
N ARG A 357 7.21 -27.37 -5.80
CA ARG A 357 7.66 -28.25 -6.89
C ARG A 357 6.74 -28.21 -8.11
N ALA A 358 5.44 -28.12 -7.90
CA ALA A 358 4.45 -27.98 -8.98
C ALA A 358 4.62 -26.68 -9.77
N LEU A 359 5.21 -25.65 -9.16
CA LEU A 359 5.54 -24.38 -9.80
C LEU A 359 6.80 -24.41 -10.69
N ASP A 360 7.48 -25.56 -10.87
CA ASP A 360 8.64 -25.69 -11.78
C ASP A 360 8.37 -25.13 -13.20
N PRO A 361 7.25 -25.45 -13.89
CA PRO A 361 6.95 -24.91 -15.22
C PRO A 361 6.79 -23.39 -15.22
N PHE A 362 6.27 -22.83 -14.13
CA PHE A 362 6.14 -21.38 -13.95
C PHE A 362 7.49 -20.72 -13.69
N ARG A 363 8.36 -21.37 -12.90
CA ARG A 363 9.73 -20.91 -12.65
C ARG A 363 10.57 -20.85 -13.93
N GLU A 364 10.41 -21.83 -14.81
CA GLU A 364 11.05 -21.83 -16.14
C GLU A 364 10.55 -20.68 -17.02
N CYS A 365 9.24 -20.41 -17.00
CA CYS A 365 8.62 -19.33 -17.78
C CYS A 365 9.07 -17.94 -17.30
N VAL A 366 9.09 -17.70 -15.99
CA VAL A 366 9.44 -16.39 -15.42
C VAL A 366 10.95 -16.15 -15.35
N ASN A 367 11.75 -17.22 -15.29
CA ASN A 367 13.21 -17.20 -15.20
C ASN A 367 13.76 -16.31 -14.05
N HIS A 368 13.03 -16.28 -12.94
CA HIS A 368 13.38 -15.56 -11.71
C HIS A 368 13.03 -16.42 -10.49
N PRO A 369 13.68 -16.20 -9.33
CA PRO A 369 13.28 -16.83 -8.08
C PRO A 369 11.84 -16.48 -7.71
N ILE A 370 11.11 -17.46 -7.21
CA ILE A 370 9.76 -17.27 -6.65
C ILE A 370 9.91 -17.25 -5.14
N SER A 371 9.39 -16.22 -4.47
CA SER A 371 9.48 -16.09 -3.01
C SER A 371 8.54 -17.06 -2.31
N ASP A 372 8.83 -17.33 -1.02
CA ASP A 372 7.93 -18.10 -0.16
C ASP A 372 6.53 -17.47 -0.08
N ASP A 373 6.43 -16.14 -0.14
CA ASP A 373 5.16 -15.41 -0.15
C ASP A 373 4.29 -15.74 -1.36
N GLU A 374 4.89 -15.76 -2.56
CA GLU A 374 4.19 -16.16 -3.79
C GLU A 374 3.76 -17.63 -3.72
N ILE A 375 4.63 -18.53 -3.25
CA ILE A 375 4.31 -19.95 -3.09
C ILE A 375 3.15 -20.12 -2.10
N ALA A 376 3.22 -19.46 -0.93
CA ALA A 376 2.17 -19.52 0.08
C ALA A 376 0.83 -19.00 -0.44
N TYR A 377 0.86 -17.96 -1.28
CA TYR A 377 -0.36 -17.47 -1.92
C TYR A 377 -0.97 -18.52 -2.86
N ILE A 378 -0.16 -19.19 -3.68
CA ILE A 378 -0.65 -20.27 -4.56
C ILE A 378 -1.12 -21.50 -3.76
N VAL A 379 -0.53 -21.79 -2.60
CA VAL A 379 -0.99 -22.87 -1.71
C VAL A 379 -2.46 -22.67 -1.31
N ILE A 380 -2.89 -21.44 -1.02
CA ILE A 380 -4.29 -21.12 -0.67
C ILE A 380 -5.26 -21.56 -1.77
N HIS A 381 -4.86 -21.44 -3.04
CA HIS A 381 -5.69 -21.82 -4.19
C HIS A 381 -5.77 -23.35 -4.42
N PHE A 382 -4.82 -24.12 -3.89
CA PHE A 382 -4.86 -25.58 -3.95
C PHE A 382 -5.41 -26.24 -2.67
N GLY A 383 -5.31 -25.56 -1.53
CA GLY A 383 -5.79 -26.06 -0.24
C GLY A 383 -7.24 -25.68 0.11
N GLY A 384 -7.83 -24.78 -0.67
CA GLY A 384 -9.22 -24.29 -0.52
C GLY A 384 -10.28 -25.15 -1.19
#